data_AF-A0A840HPU6-F1
#
_entry.id   AF-A0A840HPU6-F1
#
_cell.length_a   1.000
_cell.length_b   1.000
_cell.length_c   1.000
_cell.angle_alpha   90.00
_cell.angle_beta   90.00
_cell.angle_gamma   90.00
#
_symmetry.space_group_name_H-M   'P 1'
#
loop_
_entity.id
_entity.type
_entity.pdbx_description
1 polymer ?
#
loop_
_entity_poly.entity_id
_entity_poly.type
_entity_poly.pdbx_seq_one_letter_code
_entity_poly.pdbx_strand_id
1 'polypeptide(L)'
;MKLYLHRFIHHIGGLPDFRALKVIKYNQYESLVLPLCKWLLEQGVIFRYGVEATDIDFDIKRGRKQVTGIHWLENGIAGSVELVPTILFS
;
A
#
# COMPACT_ATOMS: atom_id res chain seq x y z
N MET A 1 -16.95 -8.98 14.94
CA MET A 1 -16.13 -8.77 16.17
C MET A 1 -15.27 -9.96 16.61
N LYS A 2 -15.48 -11.18 16.10
CA LYS A 2 -14.67 -12.38 16.45
C LYS A 2 -13.15 -12.18 16.28
N LEU A 3 -12.69 -11.72 15.11
CA LEU A 3 -11.25 -11.57 14.83
C LEU A 3 -10.56 -10.53 15.72
N TYR A 4 -11.23 -9.41 16.02
CA TYR A 4 -10.70 -8.38 16.93
C TYR A 4 -10.55 -8.91 18.35
N LEU A 5 -11.57 -9.62 18.86
CA LEU A 5 -11.52 -10.17 20.22
C LEU A 5 -10.41 -11.23 20.36
N HIS A 6 -10.30 -12.15 19.39
CA HIS A 6 -9.20 -13.12 19.36
C HIS A 6 -7.82 -12.43 19.29
N ARG A 7 -7.70 -11.34 18.53
CA ARG A 7 -6.42 -10.63 18.33
C ARG A 7 -5.99 -9.82 19.56
N PHE A 8 -6.92 -9.27 20.33
CA PHE A 8 -6.60 -8.30 21.40
C PHE A 8 -6.98 -8.75 22.81
N ILE A 9 -7.36 -10.02 23.01
CA ILE A 9 -7.74 -10.57 24.33
C ILE A 9 -6.65 -10.37 25.40
N HIS A 10 -5.37 -10.40 25.03
CA HIS A 10 -4.22 -10.17 25.93
C HIS A 10 -4.03 -8.69 26.32
N HIS A 11 -4.78 -7.76 25.72
CA HIS A 11 -4.78 -6.33 26.03
C HIS A 11 -6.12 -5.86 26.63
N ILE A 12 -7.06 -6.77 26.89
CA ILE A 12 -8.42 -6.43 27.36
C ILE A 12 -8.44 -5.70 28.70
N GLY A 13 -7.44 -5.96 29.57
CA GLY A 13 -7.28 -5.25 30.84
C GLY A 13 -6.85 -3.79 30.72
N GLY A 14 -6.25 -3.39 29.57
CA GLY A 14 -5.81 -2.02 29.28
C GLY A 14 -6.71 -1.29 28.26
N LEU A 15 -7.84 -1.89 27.88
CA LEU A 15 -8.86 -1.28 27.02
C LEU A 15 -9.66 -0.19 27.76
N PRO A 16 -10.09 -0.39 29.03
CA PRO A 16 -10.88 0.61 29.76
C PRO A 16 -10.11 1.90 30.06
N ASP A 17 -8.78 1.81 30.19
CA ASP A 17 -7.91 2.93 30.58
C ASP A 17 -6.93 3.36 29.46
N PHE A 18 -7.10 2.83 28.24
CA PHE A 18 -6.29 3.09 27.04
C PHE A 18 -4.77 2.91 27.20
N ARG A 19 -4.29 2.27 28.27
CA ARG A 19 -2.85 2.05 28.49
C ARG A 19 -2.22 1.10 27.48
N ALA A 20 -3.04 0.27 26.83
CA ALA A 20 -2.60 -0.58 25.74
C ALA A 20 -2.33 0.20 24.43
N LEU A 21 -2.76 1.47 24.34
CA LEU A 21 -2.60 2.27 23.13
C LEU A 21 -1.29 3.07 23.17
N LYS A 22 -0.40 2.81 22.21
CA LYS A 22 0.76 3.68 21.97
C LYS A 22 0.35 4.81 21.05
N VAL A 23 0.46 6.03 21.55
CA VAL A 23 0.18 7.25 20.78
C VAL A 23 1.51 7.78 20.22
N ILE A 24 1.47 8.19 18.96
CA ILE A 24 2.57 8.83 18.25
C ILE A 24 2.52 10.34 18.45
N LYS A 25 3.68 11.00 18.34
CA LYS A 25 3.84 12.42 18.75
C LYS A 25 2.99 13.40 17.96
N TYR A 26 2.79 13.15 16.66
CA TYR A 26 1.97 13.99 15.77
C TYR A 26 0.91 13.14 15.07
N ASN A 27 0.27 13.67 14.02
CA ASN A 27 -0.62 12.86 13.19
C ASN A 27 0.17 11.72 12.48
N GLN A 28 -0.56 10.71 12.01
CA GLN A 28 0.02 9.52 11.37
C GLN A 28 0.78 9.85 10.08
N TYR A 29 0.35 10.89 9.35
CA TYR A 29 1.04 11.33 8.15
C TYR A 29 2.44 11.85 8.48
N GLU A 30 2.54 12.76 9.45
CA GLU A 30 3.82 13.35 9.84
C GLU A 30 4.74 12.36 10.58
N SER A 31 4.17 11.54 11.46
CA SER A 31 4.97 10.65 12.32
C SER A 31 5.40 9.36 11.64
N LEU A 32 4.69 8.91 10.59
CA LEU A 32 4.95 7.62 9.94
C LEU A 32 5.13 7.73 8.42
N VAL A 33 4.21 8.42 7.73
CA VAL A 33 4.23 8.50 6.26
C VAL A 33 5.41 9.32 5.77
N LEU A 34 5.63 10.52 6.30
CA LEU A 34 6.74 11.39 5.87
C LEU A 34 8.13 10.74 6.05
N PRO A 35 8.47 10.14 7.22
CA PRO A 35 9.73 9.43 7.38
C PRO A 35 9.91 8.27 6.39
N LEU A 36 8.84 7.51 6.13
CA LEU A 36 8.88 6.39 5.19
C LEU A 36 9.07 6.86 3.75
N CYS A 37 8.32 7.89 3.32
CA CYS A 37 8.47 8.48 2.00
C CYS A 37 9.88 9.04 1.79
N LYS A 38 10.43 9.73 2.79
CA LYS A 38 11.80 10.24 2.74
C LYS A 38 12.81 9.11 2.55
N TRP A 39 12.68 8.04 3.33
CA TRP A 39 13.56 6.88 3.21
C TRP A 39 13.47 6.22 1.83
N LEU A 40 12.25 6.04 1.28
CA LEU A 40 12.05 5.47 -0.06
C LEU A 40 12.67 6.34 -1.16
N LEU A 41 12.52 7.67 -1.07
CA LEU A 41 13.15 8.61 -2.00
C LEU A 41 14.69 8.50 -1.95
N GLU A 42 15.28 8.36 -0.76
CA GLU A 42 16.72 8.14 -0.59
C GLU A 42 17.21 6.81 -1.19
N GLN A 43 16.34 5.79 -1.28
CA GLN A 43 16.62 4.52 -1.96
C GLN A 43 16.40 4.59 -3.49
N GLY A 44 15.98 5.74 -4.03
CA GLY A 44 15.75 5.93 -5.46
C GLY A 44 14.35 5.54 -5.95
N VAL A 45 13.38 5.32 -5.05
CA VAL A 45 12.00 5.04 -5.44
C VAL A 45 11.37 6.25 -6.12
N ILE A 46 10.72 6.02 -7.26
CA ILE A 46 10.07 7.07 -8.05
C ILE A 46 8.61 7.19 -7.63
N PHE A 47 8.24 8.33 -7.05
CA PHE A 47 6.85 8.66 -6.75
C PHE A 47 6.24 9.42 -7.93
N ARG A 48 5.19 8.86 -8.51
CA ARG A 48 4.38 9.52 -9.54
C ARG A 48 3.07 9.99 -8.92
N TYR A 49 2.79 11.29 -9.07
CA TYR A 49 1.58 11.94 -8.56
C TYR A 49 0.69 12.38 -9.72
N GLY A 50 -0.61 12.56 -9.45
CA GLY A 50 -1.59 12.89 -10.50
C GLY A 50 -1.83 11.73 -11.48
N VAL A 51 -1.46 10.50 -11.07
CA VAL A 51 -1.67 9.26 -11.81
C VAL A 51 -2.85 8.52 -11.19
N GLU A 52 -3.85 8.21 -12.02
CA GLU A 52 -4.96 7.34 -11.67
C GLU A 52 -4.81 6.03 -12.46
N ALA A 53 -4.63 4.91 -11.77
CA ALA A 53 -4.64 3.60 -12.42
C ALA A 53 -6.08 3.24 -12.81
N THR A 54 -6.34 3.11 -14.11
CA THR A 54 -7.70 2.95 -14.64
C THR A 54 -8.04 1.50 -14.93
N ASP A 55 -7.06 0.68 -15.33
CA ASP A 55 -7.30 -0.73 -15.63
C ASP A 55 -6.04 -1.59 -15.52
N ILE A 56 -6.23 -2.90 -15.42
CA ILE A 56 -5.16 -3.90 -15.32
C ILE A 56 -5.50 -5.10 -16.19
N ASP A 57 -4.61 -5.44 -17.11
CA ASP A 57 -4.75 -6.63 -17.96
C ASP A 57 -4.30 -7.89 -17.21
N PHE A 58 -5.01 -9.00 -17.44
CA PHE A 58 -4.67 -10.28 -16.82
C PHE A 58 -4.58 -11.42 -17.83
N ASP A 59 -3.53 -12.23 -17.72
CA ASP A 59 -3.47 -13.60 -18.24
C ASP A 59 -3.94 -14.58 -17.15
N ILE A 60 -5.11 -15.19 -17.37
CA ILE A 60 -5.74 -16.12 -16.44
C ILE A 60 -5.73 -17.52 -17.04
N LYS A 61 -5.00 -18.42 -16.38
CA LYS A 61 -4.91 -19.85 -16.70
C LYS A 61 -5.31 -20.67 -15.48
N ARG A 62 -5.58 -21.96 -15.67
CA ARG A 62 -5.98 -22.85 -14.56
C ARG A 62 -4.90 -22.84 -13.47
N GLY A 63 -5.22 -22.29 -12.30
CA GLY A 63 -4.31 -22.20 -11.15
C GLY A 63 -3.29 -21.04 -11.20
N ARG A 64 -3.34 -20.14 -12.20
CA ARG A 64 -2.44 -18.97 -12.28
C ARG A 64 -3.21 -17.74 -12.78
N LYS A 65 -3.07 -16.64 -12.06
CA LYS A 65 -3.51 -15.30 -12.49
C LYS A 65 -2.29 -14.39 -12.49
N GLN A 66 -1.96 -13.83 -13.66
CA GLN A 66 -0.81 -12.94 -13.82
C GLN A 66 -1.27 -11.63 -14.44
N VAL A 67 -0.74 -10.51 -13.93
CA VAL A 67 -0.89 -9.20 -14.56
C VAL A 67 0.02 -9.10 -15.79
N THR A 68 -0.52 -8.64 -16.90
CA THR A 68 0.22 -8.44 -18.16
C THR A 68 0.29 -6.99 -18.61
N GLY A 69 -0.47 -6.09 -17.99
CA GLY A 69 -0.45 -4.68 -18.33
C GLY A 69 -1.12 -3.81 -17.27
N ILE A 70 -0.68 -2.56 -17.15
CA ILE A 70 -1.33 -1.54 -16.32
C ILE A 70 -1.64 -0.35 -17.21
N HIS A 71 -2.87 0.15 -17.12
CA HIS A 71 -3.34 1.36 -17.78
C HIS A 71 -3.58 2.45 -16.75
N TRP A 72 -3.21 3.69 -17.08
CA TRP A 72 -3.42 4.83 -16.20
C TRP A 72 -3.72 6.11 -16.98
N LEU A 73 -4.29 7.09 -16.28
CA LEU A 73 -4.36 8.47 -16.70
C LEU A 73 -3.40 9.29 -15.84
N GLU A 74 -2.42 9.95 -16.46
CA GLU A 74 -1.52 10.88 -15.79
C GLU A 74 -1.88 12.30 -16.21
N ASN A 75 -2.46 13.07 -15.30
CA ASN A 75 -2.97 14.43 -15.57
C ASN A 75 -3.92 14.49 -16.78
N GLY A 76 -4.77 13.46 -16.94
CA GLY A 76 -5.72 13.33 -18.04
C GLY A 76 -5.15 12.74 -19.34
N ILE A 77 -3.86 12.41 -19.38
CA ILE A 77 -3.21 11.78 -20.53
C ILE A 77 -3.13 10.27 -20.30
N ALA A 78 -3.63 9.48 -21.25
CA ALA A 78 -3.57 8.03 -21.18
C ALA A 78 -2.14 7.50 -21.36
N GLY A 79 -1.76 6.58 -20.49
CA GLY A 79 -0.52 5.82 -20.57
C GLY A 79 -0.76 4.36 -20.21
N SER A 80 0.11 3.49 -20.69
CA SER A 80 0.09 2.07 -20.35
C SER A 80 1.50 1.50 -20.33
N VAL A 81 1.67 0.41 -19.60
CA VAL A 81 2.89 -0.39 -19.60
C VAL A 81 2.52 -1.85 -19.70
N GLU A 82 3.14 -2.56 -20.65
CA GLU A 82 3.08 -4.01 -20.70
C GLU A 82 4.08 -4.60 -19.70
N LEU A 83 3.60 -5.58 -18.94
CA LEU A 83 4.36 -6.26 -17.91
C LEU A 83 4.74 -7.66 -18.37
N VAL A 84 6.04 -7.92 -18.41
CA VAL A 84 6.56 -9.29 -18.44
C VAL A 84 6.72 -9.81 -17.00
N PRO A 85 6.81 -11.13 -16.75
CA PRO A 85 6.85 -11.69 -15.40
C PRO A 85 7.93 -11.12 -14.46
N THR A 86 8.97 -10.48 -15.00
CA THR A 86 10.15 -9.99 -14.27
C THR A 86 10.01 -8.55 -13.75
N ILE A 87 9.09 -7.72 -14.28
CA ILE A 87 9.12 -6.26 -14.06
C ILE A 87 8.51 -5.81 -12.70
N LEU A 88 8.30 -6.71 -11.75
CA LEU A 88 7.81 -6.29 -10.41
C LEU A 88 8.92 -5.75 -9.49
N PHE A 89 10.19 -5.75 -9.92
CA PHE A 89 11.36 -5.49 -9.07
C PHE A 89 12.42 -4.54 -9.66
N SER A 90 12.13 -3.81 -10.73
CA SER A 90 13.05 -2.84 -11.34
C SER A 90 12.60 -1.41 -11.12
#